data_AF-A0AAU4JDA2-F1
#
_entry.id   AF-A0AAU4JDA2-F1
#
_cell.length_a   1.000
_cell.length_b   1.000
_cell.length_c   1.000
_cell.angle_alpha   90.00
_cell.angle_beta   90.00
_cell.angle_gamma   90.00
#
_symmetry.space_group_name_H-M   'P 1'
#
loop_
_entity.id
_entity.type
_entity.pdbx_description
1 polymer ?
#
loop_
_entity_poly.entity_id
_entity_poly.type
_entity_poly.pdbx_seq_one_letter_code
_entity_poly.pdbx_strand_id
1 'polypeptide(L)'
;MATIEVDDSTKRFVAFAARMAHVTEGEIVRRLVADSPLGSEEPTRATDGVPIYADYEGHRTRGLYFAPARVEITDGPLKGESFKTPTGAARAVVRHLNPSVNDNRNGWSFWQLDNGGPRVWLQSIRPTNTAD
;
A
#
# COMPACT_ATOMS: atom_id res chain seq x y z
N MET A 1 -15.87 -17.87 -19.75
CA MET A 1 -16.40 -17.92 -18.38
C MET A 1 -15.29 -18.39 -17.47
N ALA A 2 -14.99 -17.65 -16.41
CA ALA A 2 -14.04 -18.09 -15.39
C ALA A 2 -14.83 -18.80 -14.28
N THR A 3 -14.29 -19.91 -13.79
CA THR A 3 -14.93 -20.71 -12.74
C THR A 3 -14.14 -20.53 -11.45
N ILE A 4 -14.84 -20.30 -10.33
CA ILE A 4 -14.23 -20.27 -9.00
C ILE A 4 -14.79 -21.44 -8.19
N GLU A 5 -13.94 -22.10 -7.41
CA GLU A 5 -14.36 -23.14 -6.48
C GLU A 5 -14.68 -22.49 -5.13
N VAL A 6 -15.85 -22.81 -4.59
CA VAL A 6 -16.33 -22.31 -3.29
C VAL A 6 -17.00 -23.45 -2.53
N ASP A 7 -16.94 -23.40 -1.20
CA ASP A 7 -17.68 -24.33 -0.35
C ASP A 7 -19.21 -24.17 -0.52
N ASP A 8 -19.95 -25.25 -0.26
CA ASP A 8 -21.41 -25.33 -0.39
C ASP A 8 -22.12 -24.26 0.46
N SER A 9 -21.58 -23.95 1.64
CA SER A 9 -22.12 -22.90 2.52
C SER A 9 -22.00 -21.52 1.86
N THR A 10 -20.83 -21.22 1.28
CA THR A 10 -20.59 -19.95 0.57
C THR A 10 -21.50 -19.84 -0.65
N LYS A 11 -21.64 -20.93 -1.42
CA LYS A 11 -22.55 -21.00 -2.56
C LYS A 11 -23.99 -20.67 -2.17
N ARG A 12 -24.48 -21.23 -1.05
CA ARG A 12 -25.83 -20.95 -0.54
C ARG A 12 -26.01 -19.50 -0.13
N PHE A 13 -25.04 -18.91 0.55
CA PHE A 13 -25.10 -17.49 0.94
C PHE A 13 -25.14 -16.57 -0.28
N VAL A 14 -24.29 -16.80 -1.27
CA VAL A 14 -24.25 -16.00 -2.51
C VAL A 14 -25.56 -16.15 -3.29
N ALA A 15 -26.09 -17.37 -3.43
CA ALA A 15 -27.35 -17.63 -4.10
C ALA A 15 -28.54 -16.95 -3.39
N PHE A 16 -28.54 -16.97 -2.05
CA PHE A 16 -29.57 -16.31 -1.24
C PHE A 16 -29.53 -14.80 -1.41
N ALA A 17 -28.35 -14.18 -1.32
CA ALA A 17 -28.17 -12.74 -1.51
C ALA A 17 -28.56 -12.31 -2.94
N ALA A 18 -28.18 -13.08 -3.95
CA ALA A 18 -28.53 -12.83 -5.35
C ALA A 18 -30.05 -12.84 -5.55
N ARG A 19 -30.73 -13.82 -4.94
CA ARG A 19 -32.19 -13.92 -4.97
C ARG A 19 -32.87 -12.74 -4.27
N MET A 20 -32.39 -12.33 -3.09
CA MET A 20 -32.98 -11.18 -2.38
C MET A 20 -32.80 -9.86 -3.13
N ALA A 21 -31.67 -9.70 -3.80
CA ALA A 21 -31.35 -8.48 -4.55
C ALA A 21 -31.81 -8.51 -6.02
N HIS A 22 -32.46 -9.59 -6.49
CA HIS A 22 -32.85 -9.79 -7.89
C HIS A 22 -31.70 -9.59 -8.90
N VAL A 23 -30.49 -10.02 -8.53
CA VAL A 23 -29.29 -9.96 -9.39
C VAL A 23 -28.67 -11.35 -9.55
N THR A 24 -27.62 -11.46 -10.37
CA THR A 24 -26.87 -12.70 -10.53
C THR A 24 -25.91 -12.92 -9.36
N GLU A 25 -25.54 -14.17 -9.12
CA GLU A 25 -24.52 -14.53 -8.12
C GLU A 25 -23.18 -13.84 -8.41
N GLY A 26 -22.80 -13.73 -9.69
CA GLY A 26 -21.58 -13.03 -10.11
C GLY A 26 -21.61 -11.53 -9.80
N GLU A 27 -22.77 -10.88 -9.87
CA GLU A 27 -22.92 -9.47 -9.50
C GLU A 27 -22.81 -9.27 -7.98
N ILE A 28 -23.32 -10.20 -7.17
CA ILE A 28 -23.11 -10.20 -5.72
C ILE A 28 -21.63 -10.33 -5.39
N VAL A 29 -20.93 -11.31 -6.02
CA VAL A 29 -19.50 -11.50 -5.82
C VAL A 29 -18.73 -10.25 -6.24
N ARG A 30 -19.08 -9.62 -7.37
CA ARG A 30 -18.47 -8.38 -7.83
C ARG A 30 -18.61 -7.25 -6.82
N ARG A 31 -19.80 -7.05 -6.24
CA ARG A 31 -20.04 -6.01 -5.22
C ARG A 31 -19.28 -6.29 -3.94
N LEU A 32 -19.25 -7.53 -3.48
CA LEU A 32 -18.47 -7.93 -2.31
C LEU A 32 -16.97 -7.71 -2.51
N VAL A 33 -16.45 -7.99 -3.71
CA VAL A 33 -15.05 -7.71 -4.06
C VAL A 33 -14.78 -6.21 -4.12
N ALA A 34 -15.70 -5.42 -4.68
CA ALA A 34 -15.56 -3.97 -4.77
C ALA A 34 -15.64 -3.24 -3.41
N ASP A 35 -16.45 -3.76 -2.48
CA ASP A 35 -16.58 -3.26 -1.11
C ASP A 35 -15.49 -3.81 -0.17
N SER A 36 -14.83 -4.89 -0.58
CA SER A 36 -13.66 -5.39 0.12
C SER A 36 -12.54 -4.35 0.07
N PRO A 37 -11.82 -4.09 1.18
CA PRO A 37 -10.65 -3.21 1.18
C PRO A 37 -9.54 -3.68 0.22
N LEU A 38 -9.63 -4.91 -0.32
CA LEU A 38 -8.75 -5.47 -1.35
C LEU A 38 -9.14 -5.07 -2.79
N GLY A 39 -10.32 -4.47 -3.00
CA GLY A 39 -10.86 -4.13 -4.33
C GLY A 39 -10.48 -2.74 -4.85
N SER A 40 -9.71 -1.98 -4.09
CA SER A 40 -9.27 -0.62 -4.45
C SER A 40 -7.83 -0.55 -4.96
N GLU A 41 -7.31 -1.58 -5.64
CA GLU A 41 -6.02 -1.48 -6.32
C GLU A 41 -6.08 -2.20 -7.67
N GLU A 42 -6.14 -1.43 -8.76
CA GLU A 42 -5.83 -1.91 -10.10
C GLU A 42 -4.43 -2.54 -10.09
N PRO A 43 -4.25 -3.79 -10.59
CA PRO A 43 -2.97 -4.46 -10.57
C PRO A 43 -2.13 -3.94 -11.75
N THR A 44 -1.57 -2.74 -11.62
CA THR A 44 -0.47 -2.31 -12.49
C THR A 44 0.82 -2.92 -11.94
N ARG A 45 1.21 -4.06 -12.51
CA ARG A 45 2.59 -4.56 -12.67
C ARG A 45 3.67 -3.76 -11.91
N ALA A 46 3.85 -4.05 -10.63
CA ALA A 46 5.13 -3.88 -9.94
C ALA A 46 5.17 -4.82 -8.74
N THR A 47 5.93 -5.90 -8.90
CA THR A 47 6.52 -6.77 -7.88
C THR A 47 6.41 -6.24 -6.43
N ASP A 48 5.48 -6.79 -5.62
CA ASP A 48 5.37 -6.72 -4.14
C ASP A 48 6.00 -5.50 -3.45
N GLY A 49 5.53 -4.29 -3.77
CA GLY A 49 5.88 -3.09 -3.02
C GLY A 49 5.17 -3.06 -1.67
N VAL A 50 5.91 -2.86 -0.57
CA VAL A 50 5.30 -2.67 0.76
C VAL A 50 4.79 -1.23 0.87
N PRO A 51 3.50 -1.00 1.13
CA PRO A 51 2.97 0.35 1.23
C PRO A 51 3.50 1.07 2.46
N ILE A 52 3.93 2.31 2.28
CA ILE A 52 4.50 3.16 3.32
C ILE A 52 3.90 4.56 3.29
N TYR A 53 3.93 5.24 4.42
CA TYR A 53 3.58 6.66 4.53
C TYR A 53 4.48 7.41 5.52
N ALA A 54 4.52 8.72 5.36
CA ALA A 54 5.14 9.62 6.32
C ALA A 54 4.26 10.86 6.49
N ASP A 55 4.07 11.28 7.74
CA ASP A 55 3.42 12.54 8.09
C ASP A 55 4.50 13.56 8.44
N TYR A 56 4.63 14.64 7.65
CA TYR A 56 5.61 15.70 7.88
C TYR A 56 4.95 17.07 7.72
N GLU A 57 5.08 17.95 8.73
CA GLU A 57 4.47 19.29 8.73
C GLU A 57 2.96 19.26 8.38
N GLY A 58 2.23 18.26 8.88
CA GLY A 58 0.80 18.07 8.60
C GLY A 58 0.47 17.51 7.21
N HIS A 59 1.49 17.21 6.38
CA HIS A 59 1.32 16.63 5.06
C HIS A 59 1.66 15.15 5.08
N ARG A 60 0.69 14.32 4.69
CA ARG A 60 0.91 12.89 4.49
C ARG A 60 1.45 12.64 3.09
N THR A 61 2.61 11.99 3.01
CA THR A 61 3.19 11.47 1.77
C THR A 61 3.07 9.95 1.79
N ARG A 62 2.59 9.33 0.71
CA ARG A 62 2.51 7.86 0.58
C ARG A 62 3.43 7.35 -0.51
N GLY A 63 3.89 6.13 -0.36
CA GLY A 63 4.74 5.48 -1.34
C GLY A 63 4.75 3.96 -1.20
N LEU A 64 5.53 3.33 -2.06
CA LEU A 64 5.81 1.90 -2.06
C LEU A 64 7.30 1.69 -1.81
N TYR A 65 7.62 0.85 -0.84
CA TYR A 65 8.97 0.37 -0.59
C TYR A 65 9.21 -0.95 -1.31
N PHE A 66 10.30 -1.02 -2.06
CA PHE A 66 10.77 -2.22 -2.74
C PHE A 66 12.12 -2.62 -2.14
N ALA A 67 12.19 -3.86 -1.62
CA ALA A 67 13.46 -4.42 -1.16
C ALA A 67 14.48 -4.41 -2.31
N PRO A 68 15.77 -4.11 -2.04
CA PRO A 68 16.35 -3.91 -0.71
C PRO A 68 16.33 -2.46 -0.19
N ALA A 69 15.95 -1.47 -1.00
CA ALA A 69 16.07 -0.06 -0.60
C ALA A 69 15.23 0.94 -1.42
N ARG A 70 14.63 0.54 -2.53
CA ARG A 70 13.98 1.50 -3.44
C ARG A 70 12.66 1.99 -2.82
N VAL A 71 12.35 3.27 -3.02
CA VAL A 71 11.06 3.85 -2.63
C VAL A 71 10.47 4.61 -3.82
N GLU A 72 9.20 4.41 -4.10
CA GLU A 72 8.44 5.15 -5.10
C GLU A 72 7.32 5.93 -4.42
N ILE A 73 7.20 7.23 -4.70
CA ILE A 73 6.16 8.07 -4.10
C ILE A 73 4.89 7.97 -4.96
N THR A 74 3.81 7.47 -4.36
CA THR A 74 2.53 7.26 -5.05
C THR A 74 1.53 8.38 -4.79
N ASP A 75 1.70 9.12 -3.69
CA ASP A 75 0.81 10.20 -3.28
C ASP A 75 1.56 11.29 -2.49
N GLY A 76 1.18 12.55 -2.72
CA GLY A 76 1.81 13.71 -2.09
C GLY A 76 2.71 14.54 -3.03
N PRO A 77 3.57 15.42 -2.47
CA PRO A 77 4.26 16.49 -3.22
C PRO A 77 5.30 16.00 -4.25
N LEU A 78 5.72 14.74 -4.16
CA LEU A 78 6.71 14.12 -5.05
C LEU A 78 6.14 12.94 -5.82
N LYS A 79 4.82 12.92 -6.05
CA LYS A 79 4.12 11.83 -6.74
C LYS A 79 4.78 11.49 -8.08
N GLY A 80 5.06 10.21 -8.28
CA GLY A 80 5.72 9.67 -9.47
C GLY A 80 7.25 9.64 -9.39
N GLU A 81 7.85 10.22 -8.36
CA GLU A 81 9.31 10.12 -8.17
C GLU A 81 9.72 8.78 -7.54
N SER A 82 10.81 8.23 -8.07
CA SER A 82 11.46 7.01 -7.59
C SER A 82 12.84 7.33 -7.02
N PHE A 83 13.11 6.83 -5.82
CA PHE A 83 14.35 7.02 -5.08
C PHE A 83 15.05 5.69 -4.85
N LYS A 84 16.39 5.71 -4.95
CA LYS A 84 17.23 4.51 -4.77
C LYS A 84 17.30 4.02 -3.32
N THR A 85 16.97 4.89 -2.34
CA THR A 85 17.04 4.58 -0.91
C THR A 85 15.88 5.24 -0.16
N PRO A 86 15.44 4.69 1.00
CA PRO A 86 14.37 5.31 1.79
C PRO A 86 14.82 6.66 2.37
N THR A 87 16.11 6.77 2.69
CA THR A 87 16.74 8.02 3.13
C THR A 87 16.70 9.08 2.03
N GLY A 88 17.00 8.71 0.77
CA GLY A 88 16.90 9.63 -0.36
C GLY A 88 15.49 10.18 -0.53
N ALA A 89 14.48 9.30 -0.43
CA ALA A 89 13.08 9.72 -0.48
C ALA A 89 12.70 10.66 0.68
N ALA A 90 13.09 10.33 1.91
CA ALA A 90 12.77 11.16 3.09
C ALA A 90 13.38 12.57 3.00
N ARG A 91 14.65 12.65 2.57
CA ARG A 91 15.34 13.93 2.33
C ARG A 91 14.63 14.77 1.28
N ALA A 92 14.21 14.15 0.18
CA ALA A 92 13.48 14.83 -0.87
C ALA A 92 12.15 15.40 -0.36
N VAL A 93 11.39 14.63 0.42
CA VAL A 93 10.13 15.08 1.03
C VAL A 93 10.36 16.30 1.94
N VAL A 94 11.36 16.23 2.83
CA VAL A 94 11.67 17.35 3.74
C VAL A 94 12.14 18.57 2.97
N ARG A 95 13.03 18.40 1.99
CA ARG A 95 13.53 19.52 1.17
C ARG A 95 12.41 20.21 0.38
N HIS A 96 11.40 19.46 -0.05
CA HIS A 96 10.27 20.02 -0.77
C HIS A 96 9.30 20.76 0.17
N LEU A 97 8.96 20.16 1.31
CA LEU A 97 7.97 20.73 2.24
C LEU A 97 8.52 21.86 3.11
N ASN A 98 9.79 21.78 3.49
CA ASN A 98 10.43 22.80 4.31
C ASN A 98 11.91 22.96 3.91
N PRO A 99 12.21 23.74 2.85
CA PRO A 99 13.57 23.92 2.35
C PRO A 99 14.48 24.69 3.32
N SER A 100 13.92 25.35 4.34
CA SER A 100 14.68 26.15 5.31
C SER A 100 15.31 25.31 6.43
N VAL A 101 14.97 24.03 6.54
CA VAL A 101 15.51 23.13 7.58
C VAL A 101 16.51 22.13 6.99
N ASN A 102 17.38 21.59 7.85
CA ASN A 102 18.28 20.52 7.46
C ASN A 102 17.47 19.29 7.03
N ASP A 103 17.69 18.83 5.80
CA ASP A 103 17.00 17.71 5.18
C ASP A 103 17.51 16.35 5.69
N ASN A 104 18.54 16.32 6.54
CA ASN A 104 19.17 15.10 7.05
C ASN A 104 18.19 14.25 7.88
N ARG A 105 17.44 13.38 7.20
CA ARG A 105 16.49 12.43 7.79
C ARG A 105 16.96 11.00 7.59
N ASN A 106 16.77 10.18 8.61
CA ASN A 106 16.92 8.73 8.49
C ASN A 106 15.64 8.15 7.88
N GLY A 107 15.71 7.67 6.64
CA GLY A 107 14.54 7.13 5.95
C GLY A 107 13.88 5.95 6.67
N TRP A 108 14.66 5.12 7.36
CA TRP A 108 14.13 3.93 8.04
C TRP A 108 13.23 4.27 9.25
N SER A 109 13.47 5.41 9.90
CA SER A 109 12.65 5.94 11.00
C SER A 109 11.75 7.09 10.58
N PHE A 110 11.69 7.42 9.28
CA PHE A 110 10.83 8.46 8.73
C PHE A 110 9.55 7.86 8.16
N TRP A 111 9.68 6.72 7.48
CA TRP A 111 8.57 6.00 6.86
C TRP A 111 7.93 5.01 7.84
N GLN A 112 6.60 4.93 7.80
CA GLN A 112 5.76 3.96 8.50
C GLN A 112 5.10 3.03 7.49
N LEU A 113 4.78 1.80 7.89
CA LEU A 113 4.05 0.84 7.05
C LEU A 113 2.56 1.20 7.01
N ASP A 114 1.97 1.21 5.81
CA ASP A 114 0.55 1.48 5.60
C ASP A 114 -0.25 0.17 5.47
N ASN A 115 -0.21 -0.66 6.51
CA ASN A 115 -0.82 -1.99 6.49
C ASN A 115 -2.20 -2.03 7.17
N GLY A 116 -2.85 -0.87 7.38
CA GLY A 116 -4.13 -0.75 8.09
C GLY A 116 -4.09 -1.15 9.58
N GLY A 117 -2.90 -1.45 10.12
CA GLY A 117 -2.66 -1.90 11.49
C GLY A 117 -2.07 -0.81 12.41
N PRO A 118 -1.55 -1.19 13.59
CA PRO A 118 -0.84 -0.27 14.47
C PRO A 118 0.36 0.38 13.75
N ARG A 119 0.78 1.56 14.23
CA ARG A 119 1.94 2.28 13.65
C ARG A 119 3.21 1.45 13.77
N VAL A 120 3.72 0.96 12.64
CA VAL A 120 4.98 0.23 12.54
C VAL A 120 5.94 1.02 11.64
N TRP A 121 7.17 1.18 12.08
CA TRP A 121 8.21 1.88 11.31
C TRP A 121 8.83 0.97 10.25
N LEU A 122 9.24 1.56 9.12
CA LEU A 122 9.90 0.83 8.03
C LEU A 122 11.17 0.10 8.50
N GLN A 123 11.86 0.61 9.52
CA GLN A 123 13.03 -0.03 10.12
C GLN A 123 12.77 -1.48 10.58
N SER A 124 11.53 -1.85 10.91
CA SER A 124 11.18 -3.20 11.36
C SER A 124 11.34 -4.27 10.28
N ILE A 125 11.33 -3.87 9.00
CA ILE A 125 11.55 -4.76 7.85
C ILE A 125 12.85 -4.43 7.11
N ARG A 126 13.76 -3.69 7.76
CA ARG A 126 15.05 -3.35 7.17
C ARG A 126 15.82 -4.65 6.90
N PRO A 127 16.29 -4.89 5.65
CA PRO A 127 17.11 -6.05 5.37
C PRO A 127 18.39 -5.96 6.20
N THR A 128 18.51 -6.84 7.20
CA THR A 128 19.78 -7.04 7.89
C THR A 128 20.68 -7.77 6.91
N ASN A 129 21.86 -7.21 6.65
CA ASN A 129 22.88 -7.89 5.88
C ASN A 129 23.43 -9.04 6.74
N THR A 130 22.66 -10.12 6.87
CA THR A 130 23.13 -11.38 7.43
C THR A 130 23.90 -12.07 6.31
N ALA A 131 25.10 -11.55 6.04
CA ALA A 131 26.13 -12.31 5.38
C ALA A 131 26.65 -13.30 6.43
N ASP A 132 26.34 -14.58 6.25
CA ASP A 132 27.16 -15.68 6.77
C ASP A 132 28.48 -15.70 5.98
#